data_AF-A0A3R5Z7Q4-F1
#
_entry.id   AF-A0A3R5Z7Q4-F1
#
_cell.length_a   1.000
_cell.length_b   1.000
_cell.length_c   1.000
_cell.angle_alpha   90.00
_cell.angle_beta   90.00
_cell.angle_gamma   90.00
#
_symmetry.space_group_name_H-M   'P 1'
#
loop_
_entity.id
_entity.type
_entity.pdbx_description
1 polymer ?
#
loop_
_entity_poly.entity_id
_entity_poly.type
_entity_poly.pdbx_seq_one_letter_code
_entity_poly.pdbx_strand_id
1 'polypeptide(L)'
;MKKSNFAALILGTIGMVFFALGMCMALIEEWGMFRQGVIAGVIGLVILLITLIVWRRMEGKEPIHLSGKTVGTIILSIFGALLFGIGMCLCMVFGKMVLGVVIGLVGIIALLMLIPLTKGLK
;
A
#
# COMPACT_ATOMS: atom_id res chain seq x y z
N MET A 1 -10.76 -0.13 -21.66
CA MET A 1 -9.57 0.38 -20.93
C MET A 1 -8.49 0.74 -21.93
N LYS A 2 -7.78 1.86 -21.76
CA LYS A 2 -6.58 2.17 -22.58
C LYS A 2 -5.50 1.13 -22.30
N LYS A 3 -4.78 0.63 -23.32
CA LYS A 3 -3.67 -0.35 -23.18
C LYS A 3 -2.68 0.04 -22.07
N SER A 4 -2.45 1.34 -21.93
CA SER A 4 -1.60 1.97 -20.92
C SER A 4 -1.99 1.62 -19.48
N ASN A 5 -3.29 1.59 -19.18
CA ASN A 5 -3.78 1.35 -17.83
C ASN A 5 -3.68 -0.13 -17.45
N PHE A 6 -3.80 -1.02 -18.45
CA PHE A 6 -3.63 -2.46 -18.27
C PHE A 6 -2.16 -2.82 -18.00
N ALA A 7 -1.22 -2.21 -18.75
CA ALA A 7 0.21 -2.38 -18.50
C ALA A 7 0.62 -1.86 -17.12
N ALA A 8 0.13 -0.69 -16.71
CA ALA A 8 0.40 -0.13 -15.38
C ALA A 8 -0.18 -1.00 -14.26
N LEU A 9 -1.37 -1.57 -14.46
CA LEU A 9 -1.97 -2.48 -13.48
C LEU A 9 -1.13 -3.76 -13.31
N ILE A 10 -0.68 -4.37 -14.41
CA ILE A 10 0.14 -5.59 -14.37
C ILE A 10 1.51 -5.30 -13.75
N LEU A 11 2.25 -4.32 -14.27
CA LEU A 11 3.57 -3.96 -13.71
C LEU A 11 3.47 -3.52 -12.25
N GLY A 12 2.42 -2.77 -11.90
CA GLY A 12 2.17 -2.32 -10.53
C GLY A 12 1.86 -3.48 -9.59
N THR A 13 1.06 -4.46 -10.02
CA THR A 13 0.74 -5.65 -9.23
C THR A 13 2.00 -6.49 -8.99
N ILE A 14 2.79 -6.73 -10.03
CA ILE A 14 4.06 -7.48 -9.91
C ILE A 14 5.02 -6.74 -8.97
N GLY A 15 5.19 -5.42 -9.14
CA GLY A 15 6.03 -4.60 -8.28
C GLY A 15 5.60 -4.63 -6.81
N MET A 16 4.29 -4.52 -6.54
CA MET A 16 3.73 -4.60 -5.19
C MET A 16 3.96 -5.98 -4.55
N VAL A 17 3.79 -7.07 -5.31
CA VAL A 17 4.02 -8.43 -4.79
C VAL A 17 5.50 -8.63 -4.43
N PHE A 18 6.42 -8.24 -5.31
CA PHE A 18 7.85 -8.32 -5.02
C PHE A 18 8.25 -7.45 -3.82
N PHE A 19 7.69 -6.25 -3.72
CA PHE A 19 7.94 -5.35 -2.58
C PHE A 19 7.42 -5.95 -1.27
N ALA A 20 6.18 -6.45 -1.26
CA ALA A 20 5.56 -7.06 -0.08
C ALA A 20 6.33 -8.31 0.38
N LEU A 21 6.71 -9.19 -0.55
CA LEU A 21 7.52 -10.37 -0.25
C LEU A 21 8.91 -9.99 0.30
N GLY A 22 9.56 -8.98 -0.30
CA GLY A 22 10.83 -8.45 0.20
C GLY A 22 10.73 -7.92 1.63
N MET A 23 9.67 -7.16 1.95
CA MET A 23 9.40 -6.68 3.30
C MET A 23 9.18 -7.83 4.29
N CYS A 24 8.41 -8.86 3.92
CA CYS A 24 8.20 -10.03 4.77
C CYS A 24 9.50 -10.80 5.04
N MET A 25 10.32 -11.03 4.01
CA MET A 25 11.62 -11.70 4.15
C MET A 25 12.65 -10.89 4.96
N ALA A 26 12.50 -9.56 4.98
CA ALA A 26 13.34 -8.68 5.80
C ALA A 26 12.87 -8.61 7.26
N LEU A 27 11.56 -8.65 7.52
CA LEU A 27 11.03 -8.53 8.89
C LEU A 27 11.10 -9.85 9.68
N ILE A 28 11.03 -11.00 9.01
CA ILE A 28 11.06 -12.31 9.67
C ILE A 28 12.51 -12.80 9.74
N GLU A 29 13.19 -12.44 10.83
CA GLU A 29 14.60 -12.80 11.10
C GLU A 29 14.85 -14.31 11.14
N GLU A 30 13.81 -15.10 11.43
CA GLU A 30 13.83 -16.56 11.54
C GLU A 30 14.22 -17.28 10.23
N TRP A 31 14.07 -16.60 9.08
CA TRP A 31 14.50 -17.14 7.78
C TRP A 31 16.00 -16.93 7.53
N GLY A 32 16.69 -16.06 8.29
CA GLY A 32 18.10 -15.72 8.04
C GLY A 32 18.36 -15.04 6.69
N MET A 33 17.29 -14.65 5.97
CA MET A 33 17.34 -14.15 4.59
C MET A 33 17.25 -12.61 4.51
N PHE A 34 17.55 -11.89 5.60
CA PHE A 34 17.43 -10.42 5.69
C PHE A 34 18.05 -9.70 4.48
N ARG A 35 19.28 -10.07 4.11
CA ARG A 35 19.99 -9.47 2.97
C ARG A 35 19.28 -9.72 1.64
N GLN A 36 18.70 -10.90 1.44
CA GLN A 36 17.92 -11.23 0.25
C GLN A 36 16.56 -10.51 0.24
N GLY A 37 15.90 -10.40 1.40
CA GLY A 37 14.66 -9.64 1.56
C GLY A 37 14.82 -8.16 1.21
N VAL A 38 15.90 -7.54 1.70
CA VAL A 38 16.24 -6.14 1.35
C VAL A 38 16.47 -5.99 -0.16
N ILE A 39 17.22 -6.89 -0.78
CA ILE A 39 17.47 -6.84 -2.23
C ILE A 39 16.16 -6.98 -3.02
N ALA A 40 15.32 -7.95 -2.67
CA ALA A 40 14.02 -8.15 -3.32
C ALA A 40 13.07 -6.96 -3.12
N GLY A 41 13.05 -6.39 -1.91
CA GLY A 41 12.27 -5.19 -1.59
C GLY A 41 12.73 -3.97 -2.39
N VAL A 42 14.04 -3.74 -2.51
CA VAL A 42 14.60 -2.66 -3.34
C VAL A 42 14.24 -2.84 -4.81
N ILE A 43 14.35 -4.06 -5.34
CA ILE A 43 13.93 -4.38 -6.72
C ILE A 43 12.43 -4.07 -6.91
N GLY A 44 11.57 -4.52 -5.99
CA GLY A 44 10.13 -4.23 -6.02
C GLY A 44 9.83 -2.72 -5.99
N LEU A 45 10.55 -1.96 -5.17
CA LEU A 45 10.42 -0.50 -5.08
C LEU A 45 10.86 0.18 -6.38
N VAL A 46 11.97 -0.26 -6.98
CA VAL A 46 12.45 0.25 -8.28
C VAL A 46 11.42 -0.03 -9.38
N ILE A 47 10.85 -1.22 -9.43
CA ILE A 47 9.80 -1.58 -10.40
C ILE A 47 8.57 -0.69 -10.21
N LEU A 48 8.15 -0.43 -8.96
CA LEU A 48 7.04 0.47 -8.65
C LEU A 48 7.31 1.91 -9.11
N LEU A 49 8.52 2.42 -8.89
CA LEU A 49 8.93 3.75 -9.37
C LEU A 49 8.92 3.83 -10.90
N ILE A 50 9.48 2.83 -11.59
CA ILE A 50 9.44 2.75 -13.06
C ILE A 50 8.00 2.71 -13.55
N THR A 51 7.14 1.90 -12.92
CA THR A 51 5.72 1.81 -13.27
C THR A 51 5.02 3.16 -13.13
N LEU A 52 5.30 3.89 -12.05
CA LEU A 52 4.75 5.22 -11.80
C LEU A 52 5.20 6.22 -12.88
N ILE A 53 6.49 6.21 -13.25
CA ILE A 53 7.04 7.06 -14.32
C ILE A 53 6.42 6.71 -15.68
N VAL A 54 6.37 5.42 -16.04
CA VAL A 54 5.83 4.93 -17.32
C VAL A 54 4.34 5.27 -17.43
N TRP A 55 3.56 5.02 -16.38
CA TRP A 55 2.15 5.39 -16.33
C TRP A 55 1.95 6.89 -16.50
N ARG A 56 2.72 7.73 -15.80
CA ARG A 56 2.67 9.19 -15.94
C ARG A 56 3.01 9.67 -17.34
N ARG A 57 4.07 9.11 -17.95
CA ARG A 57 4.48 9.44 -19.32
C ARG A 57 3.40 9.05 -20.34
N MET A 58 2.74 7.91 -20.15
CA MET A 58 1.68 7.43 -21.05
C MET A 58 0.36 8.19 -20.92
N GLU A 59 0.02 8.70 -19.74
CA GLU A 59 -1.22 9.43 -19.52
C GLU A 59 -1.13 10.93 -19.82
N GLY A 60 0.08 11.46 -20.05
CA GLY A 60 0.29 12.89 -20.36
C GLY A 60 -0.24 13.83 -19.29
N LYS A 61 -0.47 13.34 -18.07
CA LYS A 61 -1.04 14.10 -16.97
C LYS A 61 -0.02 15.09 -16.42
N GLU A 62 -0.50 16.30 -16.15
CA GLU A 62 0.21 17.36 -15.45
C GLU A 62 0.83 16.85 -14.12
N PRO A 63 1.88 17.51 -13.59
CA PRO A 63 2.56 17.13 -12.34
C PRO A 63 1.57 16.88 -11.18
N ILE A 64 2.03 16.19 -10.12
CA ILE A 64 1.15 15.87 -8.97
C ILE A 64 0.66 17.22 -8.46
N HIS A 65 -0.60 17.53 -8.72
CA HIS A 65 -1.25 18.62 -8.03
C HIS A 65 -1.43 18.13 -6.60
N LEU A 66 -0.49 18.54 -5.74
CA LEU A 66 -0.52 18.36 -4.30
C LEU A 66 -1.62 19.27 -3.75
N SER A 67 -2.87 18.92 -4.05
CA SER A 67 -4.02 19.49 -3.37
C SER A 67 -4.02 19.00 -1.93
N GLY A 68 -4.49 19.82 -0.98
CA GLY A 68 -4.69 19.39 0.41
C GLY A 68 -5.55 18.13 0.51
N LYS A 69 -6.45 17.89 -0.44
CA LYS A 69 -7.23 16.64 -0.53
C LYS A 69 -6.36 15.42 -0.83
N THR A 70 -5.38 15.53 -1.72
CA THR A 70 -4.46 14.44 -2.08
C THR A 70 -3.59 14.06 -0.89
N VAL A 71 -2.99 15.05 -0.24
CA VAL A 71 -2.16 14.84 0.95
C VAL A 71 -2.97 14.25 2.10
N GLY A 72 -4.17 14.78 2.36
CA GLY A 72 -5.09 14.24 3.36
C GLY A 72 -5.48 12.79 3.09
N THR A 73 -5.69 12.44 1.81
CA THR A 73 -5.99 11.06 1.40
C THR A 73 -4.81 10.13 1.68
N ILE A 74 -3.59 10.54 1.31
CA ILE A 74 -2.37 9.74 1.54
C ILE A 74 -2.18 9.46 3.03
N ILE A 75 -2.28 10.50 3.86
CA ILE A 75 -2.15 10.37 5.32
C ILE A 75 -3.22 9.44 5.89
N LEU A 76 -4.49 9.60 5.44
CA LEU A 76 -5.58 8.74 5.88
C LEU A 76 -5.37 7.28 5.48
N SER A 77 -4.87 7.01 4.27
CA SER A 77 -4.52 5.63 3.85
C SER A 77 -3.43 5.01 4.71
N ILE A 78 -2.38 5.77 5.03
CA ILE A 78 -1.28 5.28 5.88
C ILE A 78 -1.83 4.96 7.27
N PHE A 79 -2.61 5.88 7.85
CA PHE A 79 -3.19 5.72 9.18
C PHE A 79 -4.18 4.55 9.24
N GLY A 80 -5.06 4.40 8.24
CA GLY A 80 -6.01 3.29 8.13
C GLY A 80 -5.33 1.93 7.99
N ALA A 81 -4.28 1.84 7.16
CA ALA A 81 -3.50 0.61 6.99
C ALA A 81 -2.73 0.23 8.26
N LEU A 82 -2.16 1.20 8.98
CA LEU A 82 -1.48 0.97 10.25
C LEU A 82 -2.46 0.52 11.33
N LEU A 83 -3.61 1.18 11.49
CA LEU A 83 -4.66 0.76 12.42
C LEU A 83 -5.13 -0.67 12.15
N PHE A 84 -5.35 -1.01 10.88
CA PHE A 84 -5.73 -2.37 10.49
C PHE A 84 -4.64 -3.39 10.85
N GLY A 85 -3.37 -3.10 10.53
CA GLY A 85 -2.23 -3.95 10.89
C GLY A 85 -2.08 -4.14 12.40
N ILE A 86 -2.17 -3.06 13.18
CA ILE A 86 -2.12 -3.10 14.65
C ILE A 86 -3.27 -3.94 15.21
N GLY A 87 -4.49 -3.78 14.70
CA GLY A 87 -5.64 -4.61 15.09
C GLY A 87 -5.38 -6.10 14.90
N MET A 88 -4.80 -6.48 13.76
CA MET A 88 -4.41 -7.86 13.47
C MET A 88 -3.31 -8.36 14.42
N CYS A 89 -2.29 -7.56 14.71
CA CYS A 89 -1.24 -7.90 15.67
C CYS A 89 -1.79 -8.08 17.09
N LEU A 90 -2.72 -7.25 17.54
CA LEU A 90 -3.38 -7.37 18.85
C LEU A 90 -4.19 -8.66 19.00
N CYS A 91 -4.83 -9.10 17.92
CA CYS A 91 -5.54 -10.38 17.89
C CYS A 91 -4.59 -11.58 17.95
N MET A 92 -3.55 -11.59 17.11
CA MET A 92 -2.68 -12.77 16.94
C MET A 92 -1.55 -12.87 17.98
N VAL A 93 -0.96 -11.75 18.40
CA VAL A 93 0.23 -11.74 19.27
C VAL A 93 -0.15 -11.53 20.74
N PHE A 94 -1.11 -10.65 21.02
CA PHE A 94 -1.46 -10.24 22.39
C PHE A 94 -2.71 -10.93 22.95
N GLY A 95 -3.39 -11.77 22.15
CA GLY A 95 -4.60 -12.50 22.57
C GLY A 95 -5.80 -11.60 22.93
N LYS A 96 -5.72 -10.29 22.67
CA LYS A 96 -6.76 -9.31 22.99
C LYS A 96 -7.76 -9.21 21.84
N MET A 97 -8.48 -10.31 21.57
CA MET A 97 -9.38 -10.42 20.41
C MET A 97 -10.39 -9.27 20.31
N VAL A 98 -11.04 -8.90 21.42
CA VAL A 98 -12.07 -7.84 21.40
C VAL A 98 -11.49 -6.49 20.99
N LEU A 99 -10.36 -6.09 21.60
CA LEU A 99 -9.71 -4.81 21.26
C LEU A 99 -9.12 -4.82 19.85
N GLY A 100 -8.50 -5.92 19.43
CA GLY A 100 -7.93 -6.05 18.09
C GLY A 100 -9.00 -5.99 17.00
N VAL A 101 -10.16 -6.64 17.21
CA VAL A 101 -11.29 -6.56 16.28
C VAL A 101 -11.84 -5.14 16.20
N VAL A 102 -12.06 -4.46 17.34
CA VAL A 102 -12.56 -3.08 17.35
C VAL A 102 -11.61 -2.14 16.59
N ILE A 103 -10.31 -2.20 16.87
CA ILE A 103 -9.30 -1.37 16.21
C ILE A 103 -9.19 -1.70 14.72
N GLY A 104 -9.22 -2.99 14.37
CA GLY A 104 -9.22 -3.44 12.97
C GLY A 104 -10.44 -2.94 12.21
N LEU A 105 -11.63 -2.97 12.83
CA LEU A 105 -12.87 -2.48 12.24
C LEU A 105 -12.82 -0.96 11.99
N VAL A 106 -12.26 -0.20 12.94
CA VAL A 106 -11.99 1.23 12.76
C VAL A 106 -11.02 1.47 11.60
N GLY A 107 -9.96 0.66 11.47
CA GLY A 107 -9.04 0.70 10.35
C GLY A 107 -9.72 0.47 9.00
N ILE A 108 -10.60 -0.54 8.90
CA ILE A 108 -11.39 -0.82 7.68
C ILE A 108 -12.31 0.35 7.34
N ILE A 109 -13.02 0.92 8.33
CA ILE A 109 -13.91 2.06 8.10
C ILE A 109 -13.11 3.28 7.59
N ALA A 110 -11.94 3.54 8.16
CA ALA A 110 -11.06 4.62 7.72
C ALA A 110 -10.59 4.40 6.27
N LEU A 111 -10.25 3.16 5.89
CA LEU A 111 -9.87 2.80 4.53
C LEU A 111 -11.06 2.91 3.56
N LEU A 112 -12.27 2.53 3.96
CA LEU A 112 -13.47 2.70 3.14
C LEU A 112 -13.81 4.17 2.91
N MET A 113 -13.55 5.05 3.88
CA MET A 113 -13.69 6.51 3.72
C MET A 113 -12.78 7.11 2.65
N LEU A 114 -11.71 6.43 2.20
CA LEU A 114 -10.94 6.89 1.05
C LEU A 114 -11.74 6.82 -0.26
N ILE A 115 -12.69 5.88 -0.40
CA ILE A 115 -13.49 5.73 -1.63
C ILE A 115 -14.29 7.00 -1.95
N PRO A 116 -15.13 7.54 -1.02
CA PRO A 116 -15.85 8.78 -1.27
C PRO A 116 -14.91 9.99 -1.40
N LEU A 117 -13.76 9.98 -0.71
CA LEU A 117 -12.79 11.08 -0.74
C LEU A 117 -12.02 11.16 -2.07
N THR A 118 -11.73 10.01 -2.68
CA THR A 118 -10.95 9.91 -3.94
C THR A 118 -11.81 9.97 -5.19
N LYS A 119 -13.01 9.37 -5.17
CA LYS A 119 -13.91 9.37 -6.33
C LYS A 119 -14.92 10.52 -6.33
N GLY A 120 -15.09 11.21 -5.19
CA GLY A 120 -16.19 12.12 -4.96
C GLY A 120 -17.49 11.35 -4.77
N LEU A 121 -18.25 11.66 -3.73
CA LEU A 121 -19.64 11.22 -3.63
C LEU A 121 -20.40 11.87 -4.81
N LYS A 122 -20.81 11.04 -5.76
CA LYS A 122 -21.78 11.42 -6.79
C LYS A 122 -23.11 10.77 -6.44
#